data_AF-A0A2W4IX72-F1
#
_entry.id   AF-A0A2W4IX72-F1
#
_cell.length_a   1.000
_cell.length_b   1.000
_cell.length_c   1.000
_cell.angle_alpha   90.00
_cell.angle_beta   90.00
_cell.angle_gamma   90.00
#
_symmetry.space_group_name_H-M   'P 1'
#
loop_
_entity.id
_entity.type
_entity.pdbx_description
1 polymer ?
#
loop_
_entity_poly.entity_id
_entity_poly.type
_entity_poly.pdbx_seq_one_letter_code
_entity_poly.pdbx_strand_id
1 'polypeptide(L)'
;VHASGQVAHVDLPPVDVERLLYRLHRALPEDVRVLDIRPAPPGFDARFSAIRRRYVYQVSDAPWGVDPLRRFDTLGWPKPLDVQRMNAAAEALLGLNDFAAFCKQRPGATTIRELQELRWERAGEHLLRAHVAADAFCHSMVRSLVGVLLLVGDGRRDVEWPAELLRRKQRDSAVAPPHGLTLVGVDYPPDEELAARAEQTRNVRAAVEPREQHS
;
A
#
# COMPACT_ATOMS: atom_id res chain seq x y z
N VAL A 1 8.48 3.45 5.86
CA VAL A 1 7.36 3.77 4.95
C VAL A 1 6.83 5.11 5.40
N HIS A 2 6.33 5.90 4.46
CA HIS A 2 5.77 7.23 4.70
C HIS A 2 4.26 7.23 4.46
N ALA A 3 3.59 8.33 4.79
CA ALA A 3 2.20 8.56 4.41
C ALA A 3 1.91 10.05 4.23
N SER A 4 1.20 10.39 3.15
CA SER A 4 0.61 11.71 2.94
C SER A 4 -0.92 11.68 3.02
N GLY A 5 -1.54 10.50 2.88
CA GLY A 5 -2.99 10.31 2.93
C GLY A 5 -3.44 9.31 4.00
N GLN A 6 -2.75 9.27 5.14
CA GLN A 6 -3.15 8.41 6.26
C GLN A 6 -4.42 8.94 6.92
N VAL A 7 -5.31 8.01 7.30
CA VAL A 7 -6.55 8.30 8.02
C VAL A 7 -6.61 7.47 9.29
N ALA A 8 -7.02 8.10 10.39
CA ALA A 8 -7.25 7.47 11.69
C ALA A 8 -8.60 7.95 12.24
N HIS A 9 -9.17 7.20 13.18
CA HIS A 9 -10.36 7.59 13.92
C HIS A 9 -10.15 7.36 15.41
N VAL A 10 -10.87 8.12 16.23
CA VAL A 10 -10.87 8.02 17.68
C VAL A 10 -12.19 8.54 18.22
N ASP A 11 -12.70 7.88 19.26
CA ASP A 11 -13.87 8.34 20.00
C ASP A 11 -13.44 9.31 21.09
N LEU A 12 -14.04 10.50 21.10
CA LEU A 12 -13.75 11.57 22.06
C LEU A 12 -15.06 12.13 22.62
N PRO A 13 -15.05 12.69 23.84
CA PRO A 13 -16.13 13.57 24.28
C PRO A 13 -16.24 14.78 23.32
N PRO A 14 -17.30 15.60 23.41
CA PRO A 14 -17.42 16.81 22.59
C PRO A 14 -16.16 17.68 22.72
N VAL A 15 -15.55 18.00 21.58
CA VAL A 15 -14.32 18.80 21.48
C VAL A 15 -14.47 19.88 20.41
N ASP A 16 -13.78 20.99 20.64
CA ASP A 16 -13.51 21.98 19.60
C ASP A 16 -12.39 21.45 18.69
N VAL A 17 -12.77 21.10 17.46
CA VAL A 17 -11.87 20.47 16.47
C VAL A 17 -10.73 21.39 16.04
N GLU A 18 -10.99 22.70 15.92
CA GLU A 18 -9.98 23.68 15.51
C GLU A 18 -8.93 23.83 16.61
N ARG A 19 -9.39 23.94 17.87
CA ARG A 19 -8.50 24.01 19.03
C ARG A 19 -7.70 22.73 19.21
N LEU A 20 -8.30 21.56 18.95
CA LEU A 20 -7.60 20.27 19.00
C LEU A 20 -6.52 20.19 17.93
N LEU A 21 -6.84 20.55 16.68
CA LEU A 21 -5.88 20.56 15.57
C LEU A 21 -4.67 21.45 15.87
N TYR A 22 -4.92 22.68 16.34
CA TYR A 22 -3.86 23.61 16.74
C TYR A 22 -2.95 23.05 17.85
N ARG A 23 -3.52 22.37 18.84
CA ARG A 23 -2.74 21.73 19.91
C ARG A 23 -1.91 20.56 19.39
N LEU A 24 -2.46 19.75 18.50
CA LEU A 24 -1.74 18.61 17.91
C LEU A 24 -0.55 19.08 17.07
N HIS A 25 -0.68 20.16 16.30
CA HIS A 25 0.45 20.74 15.55
C HIS A 25 1.63 21.13 16.44
N ARG A 26 1.39 21.48 17.70
CA ARG A 26 2.44 21.83 18.68
C ARG A 26 2.98 20.64 19.46
N ALA A 27 2.16 19.62 19.66
CA ALA A 27 2.48 18.46 20.49
C ALA A 27 3.20 17.34 19.71
N LEU A 28 3.00 17.27 18.39
CA LEU A 28 3.56 16.22 17.55
C LEU A 28 5.03 16.48 17.20
N PRO A 29 5.84 15.41 17.03
CA PRO A 29 7.21 15.53 16.52
C PRO A 29 7.22 16.10 15.09
N GLU A 30 8.37 16.58 14.63
CA GLU A 30 8.48 17.32 13.37
C GLU A 30 8.08 16.54 12.11
N ASP A 31 8.11 15.21 12.18
CA ASP A 31 7.85 14.26 11.11
C ASP A 31 6.39 13.72 11.10
N VAL A 32 5.53 14.20 12.01
CA VAL A 32 4.11 13.82 12.07
C VAL A 32 3.23 15.07 12.08
N ARG A 33 2.27 15.14 11.17
CA ARG A 33 1.30 16.23 11.09
C ARG A 33 -0.12 15.67 10.93
N VAL A 34 -1.06 16.25 11.67
CA VAL A 34 -2.50 16.08 11.43
C VAL A 34 -2.93 17.21 10.51
N LEU A 35 -3.40 16.89 9.32
CA LEU A 35 -3.74 17.90 8.31
C LEU A 35 -5.17 18.41 8.47
N ASP A 36 -6.07 17.55 8.93
CA ASP A 36 -7.50 17.84 9.07
C ASP A 36 -8.11 16.99 10.19
N ILE A 37 -9.19 17.50 10.81
CA ILE A 37 -10.03 16.78 11.78
C ILE A 37 -11.48 17.13 11.50
N ARG A 38 -12.30 16.11 11.28
CA ARG A 38 -13.74 16.26 11.10
C ARG A 38 -14.51 15.25 11.96
N PRO A 39 -15.73 15.58 12.42
CA PRO A 39 -16.64 14.60 12.98
C PRO A 39 -16.82 13.45 11.98
N ALA A 40 -16.63 12.22 12.46
CA ALA A 40 -16.84 11.04 11.64
C ALA A 40 -18.35 10.70 11.60
N PRO A 41 -18.88 10.26 10.45
CA PRO A 41 -20.24 9.73 10.38
C PRO A 41 -20.42 8.53 11.32
N PRO A 42 -21.64 8.27 11.82
CA PRO A 42 -21.92 7.12 12.67
C PRO A 42 -21.45 5.80 12.05
N GLY A 43 -20.78 4.97 12.84
CA GLY A 43 -20.30 3.65 12.40
C GLY A 43 -19.07 3.67 11.48
N PHE A 44 -18.49 4.84 11.21
CA PHE A 44 -17.22 4.95 10.49
C PHE A 44 -16.10 4.20 11.21
N ASP A 45 -15.35 3.40 10.45
CA ASP A 45 -14.10 2.81 10.91
C ASP A 45 -13.03 3.06 9.84
N ALA A 46 -11.99 3.83 10.21
CA ALA A 46 -10.91 4.20 9.28
C ALA A 46 -10.26 2.99 8.58
N ARG A 47 -10.28 1.81 9.21
CA ARG A 47 -9.74 0.58 8.64
C ARG A 47 -10.80 -0.22 7.90
N PHE A 48 -11.95 -0.48 8.52
CA PHE A 48 -12.93 -1.43 7.97
C PHE A 48 -13.91 -0.80 6.98
N SER A 49 -14.15 0.51 7.05
CA SER A 49 -14.98 1.21 6.06
C SER A 49 -14.23 1.49 4.75
N ALA A 50 -12.90 1.40 4.73
CA ALA A 50 -12.10 1.72 3.54
C ALA A 50 -12.34 0.73 2.39
N ILE A 51 -12.53 1.26 1.18
CA ILE A 51 -12.76 0.49 -0.06
C ILE A 51 -11.53 0.44 -0.97
N ARG A 52 -10.57 1.36 -0.79
CA ARG A 52 -9.33 1.38 -1.55
C ARG A 52 -8.22 2.04 -0.73
N ARG A 53 -7.00 1.53 -0.87
CA ARG A 53 -5.78 2.24 -0.45
C ARG A 53 -4.91 2.46 -1.67
N ARG A 54 -4.30 3.64 -1.76
CA ARG A 54 -3.39 4.03 -2.84
C ARG A 54 -2.00 4.27 -2.28
N TYR A 55 -1.01 3.67 -2.91
CA TYR A 55 0.40 3.84 -2.60
C TYR A 55 1.14 4.35 -3.80
N VAL A 56 2.18 5.14 -3.53
CA VAL A 56 3.23 5.47 -4.50
C VAL A 56 4.54 4.88 -4.00
N TYR A 57 5.27 4.22 -4.88
CA TYR A 57 6.66 3.82 -4.65
C TYR A 57 7.59 4.59 -5.58
N GLN A 58 8.64 5.21 -5.05
CA GLN A 58 9.59 5.99 -5.86
C GLN A 58 10.95 5.31 -5.98
N VAL A 59 11.50 5.34 -7.21
CA VAL A 59 12.80 4.76 -7.56
C VAL A 59 13.58 5.73 -8.43
N SER A 60 14.88 5.86 -8.20
CA SER A 60 15.83 6.50 -9.10
C SER A 60 16.69 5.43 -9.77
N ASP A 61 16.76 5.43 -11.10
CA ASP A 61 17.70 4.60 -11.87
C ASP A 61 18.96 5.36 -12.33
N ALA A 62 19.22 6.53 -11.74
CA ALA A 62 20.38 7.34 -12.04
C ALA A 62 21.69 6.60 -11.72
N PRO A 63 22.69 6.60 -12.61
CA PRO A 63 23.95 5.87 -12.40
C PRO A 63 24.79 6.42 -11.23
N TRP A 64 24.58 7.69 -10.84
CA TRP A 64 25.22 8.32 -9.69
C TRP A 64 24.41 8.20 -8.37
N GLY A 65 23.26 7.50 -8.40
CA GLY A 65 22.41 7.31 -7.22
C GLY A 65 21.29 8.34 -7.07
N VAL A 66 20.61 8.30 -5.92
CA VAL A 66 19.45 9.15 -5.63
C VAL A 66 19.87 10.60 -5.40
N ASP A 67 19.07 11.56 -5.87
CA ASP A 67 19.18 12.96 -5.46
C ASP A 67 19.27 13.07 -3.93
N PRO A 68 20.29 13.73 -3.36
CA PRO A 68 20.44 13.88 -1.91
C PRO A 68 19.19 14.40 -1.20
N LEU A 69 18.37 15.25 -1.83
CA LEU A 69 17.13 15.78 -1.25
C LEU A 69 16.00 14.73 -1.18
N ARG A 70 16.13 13.64 -1.93
CA ARG A 70 15.16 12.54 -2.07
C ARG A 70 15.61 11.25 -1.40
N ARG A 71 16.78 11.27 -0.72
CA ARG A 71 17.43 10.10 -0.08
C ARG A 71 16.55 9.33 0.92
N PHE A 72 15.53 9.97 1.48
CA PHE A 72 14.64 9.35 2.46
C PHE A 72 13.33 8.81 1.87
N ASP A 73 12.95 9.23 0.65
CA ASP A 73 11.64 8.92 0.06
C ASP A 73 11.72 8.21 -1.31
N THR A 74 12.94 7.95 -1.79
CA THR A 74 13.21 7.41 -3.12
C THR A 74 14.31 6.36 -3.05
N LEU A 75 14.05 5.18 -3.61
CA LEU A 75 15.02 4.08 -3.68
C LEU A 75 16.04 4.31 -4.79
N GLY A 76 17.33 4.16 -4.51
CA GLY A 76 18.35 4.07 -5.56
C GLY A 76 18.40 2.67 -6.16
N TRP A 77 18.33 2.57 -7.49
CA TRP A 77 18.47 1.32 -8.22
C TRP A 77 19.69 1.37 -9.15
N PRO A 78 20.56 0.35 -9.15
CA PRO A 78 21.89 0.44 -9.78
C PRO A 78 21.89 0.24 -11.30
N LYS A 79 20.73 0.02 -11.93
CA LYS A 79 20.60 -0.27 -13.36
C LYS A 79 19.46 0.54 -13.98
N PRO A 80 19.53 0.90 -15.27
CA PRO A 80 18.39 1.46 -15.99
C PRO A 80 17.17 0.53 -15.91
N LEU A 81 15.98 1.12 -15.78
CA LEU A 81 14.72 0.40 -15.68
C LEU A 81 13.86 0.60 -16.93
N ASP A 82 13.47 -0.52 -17.55
CA ASP A 82 12.51 -0.54 -18.65
C ASP A 82 11.07 -0.52 -18.10
N VAL A 83 10.41 0.63 -18.24
CA VAL A 83 9.05 0.86 -17.75
C VAL A 83 8.03 0.02 -18.52
N GLN A 84 8.23 -0.19 -19.81
CA GLN A 84 7.35 -0.97 -20.67
C GLN A 84 7.36 -2.43 -20.23
N ARG A 85 8.53 -3.02 -19.97
CA ARG A 85 8.64 -4.38 -19.42
C ARG A 85 7.99 -4.51 -18.06
N MET A 86 8.21 -3.53 -17.17
CA MET A 86 7.57 -3.55 -15.84
C MET A 86 6.04 -3.47 -15.93
N ASN A 87 5.51 -2.64 -16.83
CA ASN A 87 4.06 -2.53 -17.02
C ASN A 87 3.47 -3.79 -17.67
N ALA A 88 4.12 -4.36 -18.68
CA ALA A 88 3.69 -5.62 -19.28
C ALA A 88 3.62 -6.76 -18.23
N ALA A 89 4.56 -6.80 -17.30
CA ALA A 89 4.57 -7.79 -16.23
C ALA A 89 3.54 -7.49 -15.13
N ALA A 90 3.24 -6.21 -14.89
CA ALA A 90 2.25 -5.76 -13.92
C ALA A 90 0.81 -6.09 -14.34
N GLU A 91 0.50 -6.05 -15.64
CA GLU A 91 -0.84 -6.36 -16.17
C GLU A 91 -1.34 -7.74 -15.72
N ALA A 92 -0.46 -8.74 -15.71
CA ALA A 92 -0.80 -10.10 -15.30
C ALA A 92 -1.09 -10.25 -13.79
N LEU A 93 -0.85 -9.20 -12.99
CA LEU A 93 -1.09 -9.18 -11.55
C LEU A 93 -2.37 -8.43 -11.17
N LEU A 94 -3.01 -7.73 -12.11
CA LEU A 94 -4.24 -6.97 -11.86
C LEU A 94 -5.44 -7.90 -11.61
N GLY A 95 -6.46 -7.37 -10.93
CA GLY A 95 -7.70 -8.07 -10.61
C GLY A 95 -7.63 -8.89 -9.32
N LEU A 96 -8.62 -9.77 -9.16
CA LEU A 96 -8.79 -10.61 -7.97
C LEU A 96 -7.86 -11.82 -8.03
N ASN A 97 -6.86 -11.84 -7.15
CA ASN A 97 -5.85 -12.90 -7.11
C ASN A 97 -5.49 -13.31 -5.68
N ASP A 98 -4.97 -14.53 -5.52
CA ASP A 98 -4.32 -14.96 -4.28
C ASP A 98 -2.84 -14.54 -4.29
N PHE A 99 -2.53 -13.48 -3.53
CA PHE A 99 -1.20 -12.89 -3.47
C PHE A 99 -0.26 -13.59 -2.46
N ALA A 100 -0.51 -14.85 -2.06
CA ALA A 100 0.31 -15.56 -1.08
C ALA A 100 1.83 -15.49 -1.35
N ALA A 101 2.26 -15.53 -2.62
CA ALA A 101 3.67 -15.38 -3.01
C ALA A 101 4.27 -14.00 -2.71
N PHE A 102 3.43 -12.96 -2.64
CA PHE A 102 3.80 -11.56 -2.39
C PHE A 102 3.53 -11.13 -0.94
N CYS A 103 2.94 -12.00 -0.12
CA CYS A 103 2.59 -11.70 1.27
C CYS A 103 3.61 -12.28 2.24
N LYS A 104 3.96 -11.52 3.29
CA LYS A 104 4.47 -12.13 4.53
C LYS A 104 3.29 -12.78 5.25
N GLN A 105 3.36 -14.11 5.42
CA GLN A 105 2.34 -14.91 6.10
C GLN A 105 1.99 -14.31 7.46
N ARG A 106 0.68 -14.24 7.73
CA ARG A 106 0.10 -13.90 9.03
C ARG A 106 -1.02 -14.91 9.30
N PRO A 107 -0.96 -15.65 10.43
CA PRO A 107 -2.05 -16.55 10.81
C PRO A 107 -3.40 -15.83 10.78
N GLY A 108 -4.43 -16.49 10.25
CA GLY A 108 -5.81 -15.97 10.19
C GLY A 108 -6.09 -14.91 9.13
N ALA A 109 -5.08 -14.47 8.35
CA ALA A 109 -5.28 -13.45 7.31
C ALA A 109 -5.35 -14.06 5.90
N THR A 110 -6.43 -13.80 5.17
CA THR A 110 -6.51 -14.12 3.73
C THR A 110 -5.47 -13.32 2.94
N THR A 111 -4.95 -13.93 1.87
CA THR A 111 -4.04 -13.34 0.87
C THR A 111 -4.74 -13.01 -0.45
N ILE A 112 -6.05 -13.28 -0.55
CA ILE A 112 -6.88 -12.92 -1.71
C ILE A 112 -7.14 -11.41 -1.69
N ARG A 113 -6.71 -10.69 -2.72
CA ARG A 113 -6.92 -9.24 -2.87
C ARG A 113 -7.30 -8.91 -4.29
N GLU A 114 -8.01 -7.79 -4.46
CA GLU A 114 -8.24 -7.20 -5.77
C GLU A 114 -7.25 -6.07 -5.98
N LEU A 115 -6.24 -6.32 -6.83
CA LEU A 115 -5.29 -5.30 -7.25
C LEU A 115 -5.92 -4.47 -8.38
N GLN A 116 -6.30 -3.25 -8.07
CA GLN A 116 -7.08 -2.37 -8.94
C GLN A 116 -6.17 -1.49 -9.82
N GLU A 117 -4.98 -1.18 -9.34
CA GLU A 117 -3.97 -0.45 -10.10
C GLU A 117 -2.57 -0.96 -9.73
N LEU A 118 -1.73 -1.11 -10.75
CA LEU A 118 -0.30 -1.35 -10.63
C LEU A 118 0.36 -0.82 -11.91
N ARG A 119 0.80 0.43 -11.87
CA ARG A 119 1.32 1.14 -13.03
C ARG A 119 2.63 1.83 -12.69
N TRP A 120 3.61 1.65 -13.56
CA TRP A 120 4.87 2.39 -13.53
C TRP A 120 4.84 3.54 -14.55
N GLU A 121 5.44 4.66 -14.15
CA GLU A 121 5.70 5.79 -15.03
C GLU A 121 7.09 6.37 -14.79
N ARG A 122 7.64 7.00 -15.83
CA ARG A 122 8.84 7.82 -15.73
C ARG A 122 8.39 9.27 -15.47
N ALA A 123 8.63 9.74 -14.24
CA ALA A 123 8.23 11.06 -13.74
C ALA A 123 9.35 12.13 -13.87
N GLY A 124 10.51 11.73 -14.38
CA GLY A 124 11.67 12.55 -14.71
C GLY A 124 12.73 11.68 -15.38
N GLU A 125 13.85 12.25 -15.84
CA GLU A 125 14.87 11.51 -16.60
C GLU A 125 15.28 10.20 -15.90
N HIS A 126 15.51 10.25 -14.58
CA HIS A 126 15.88 9.09 -13.77
C HIS A 126 14.85 8.72 -12.69
N LEU A 127 13.75 9.45 -12.56
CA LEU A 127 12.75 9.23 -11.50
C LEU A 127 11.59 8.40 -12.02
N LEU A 128 11.35 7.26 -11.37
CA LEU A 128 10.23 6.38 -11.64
C LEU A 128 9.26 6.36 -10.45
N ARG A 129 7.97 6.21 -10.77
CA ARG A 129 6.90 6.07 -9.78
C ARG A 129 6.06 4.85 -10.11
N ALA A 130 5.82 4.00 -9.12
CA ALA A 130 4.82 2.96 -9.16
C ALA A 130 3.57 3.44 -8.42
N HIS A 131 2.43 3.49 -9.11
CA HIS A 131 1.12 3.72 -8.52
C HIS A 131 0.47 2.36 -8.26
N VAL A 132 0.03 2.14 -7.03
CA VAL A 132 -0.52 0.85 -6.59
C VAL A 132 -1.80 1.08 -5.82
N ALA A 133 -2.90 0.51 -6.28
CA ALA A 133 -4.20 0.59 -5.61
C ALA A 133 -4.84 -0.79 -5.47
N ALA A 134 -5.43 -1.06 -4.32
CA ALA A 134 -6.16 -2.29 -4.05
C ALA A 134 -7.26 -2.08 -3.01
N ASP A 135 -8.20 -3.02 -2.96
CA ASP A 135 -9.23 -3.09 -1.91
C ASP A 135 -8.59 -3.17 -0.52
N ALA A 136 -7.55 -4.00 -0.39
CA ALA A 136 -6.69 -4.11 0.76
C ALA A 136 -5.32 -4.67 0.35
N PHE A 137 -4.35 -4.59 1.27
CA PHE A 137 -3.03 -5.20 1.08
C PHE A 137 -2.74 -6.19 2.20
N CYS A 138 -2.11 -7.31 1.88
CA CYS A 138 -1.48 -8.17 2.88
C CYS A 138 -0.11 -7.60 3.31
N HIS A 139 0.48 -8.17 4.36
CA HIS A 139 1.74 -7.67 4.89
C HIS A 139 2.86 -7.76 3.83
N SER A 140 3.53 -6.63 3.59
CA SER A 140 4.61 -6.45 2.60
C SER A 140 4.22 -6.54 1.13
N MET A 141 2.93 -6.72 0.79
CA MET A 141 2.45 -6.92 -0.60
C MET A 141 3.04 -5.93 -1.59
N VAL A 142 2.84 -4.62 -1.36
CA VAL A 142 3.29 -3.56 -2.27
C VAL A 142 4.80 -3.63 -2.50
N ARG A 143 5.58 -3.85 -1.43
CA ARG A 143 7.04 -3.92 -1.51
C ARG A 143 7.52 -5.18 -2.24
N SER A 144 6.81 -6.28 -2.12
CA SER A 144 7.08 -7.50 -2.88
C SER A 144 6.73 -7.34 -4.36
N LEU A 145 5.58 -6.73 -4.68
CA LEU A 145 5.23 -6.39 -6.07
C LEU A 145 6.30 -5.51 -6.70
N VAL A 146 6.68 -4.43 -6.02
CA VAL A 146 7.74 -3.51 -6.48
C VAL A 146 9.07 -4.24 -6.66
N GLY A 147 9.51 -5.03 -5.67
CA GLY A 147 10.79 -5.74 -5.74
C GLY A 147 10.86 -6.70 -6.92
N VAL A 148 9.78 -7.44 -7.18
CA VAL A 148 9.67 -8.37 -8.32
C VAL A 148 9.70 -7.62 -9.64
N LEU A 149 8.94 -6.53 -9.78
CA LEU A 149 8.90 -5.75 -11.02
C LEU A 149 10.23 -5.05 -11.31
N LEU A 150 10.97 -4.61 -10.30
CA LEU A 150 12.31 -4.05 -10.49
C LEU A 150 13.30 -5.03 -11.10
N LEU A 151 13.19 -6.33 -10.77
CA LEU A 151 14.02 -7.38 -11.40
C LEU A 151 13.61 -7.65 -12.86
N VAL A 152 12.35 -7.41 -13.21
CA VAL A 152 11.90 -7.47 -14.61
C VAL A 152 12.41 -6.25 -15.39
N GLY A 153 12.27 -5.06 -14.79
CA GLY A 153 12.69 -3.79 -15.38
C GLY A 153 14.18 -3.68 -15.62
N ASP A 154 15.01 -4.32 -14.79
CA ASP A 154 16.48 -4.34 -14.97
C ASP A 154 17.00 -5.56 -15.75
N GLY A 155 16.08 -6.36 -16.30
CA GLY A 155 16.37 -7.49 -17.18
C GLY A 155 16.87 -8.76 -16.49
N ARG A 156 16.92 -8.83 -15.15
CA ARG A 156 17.28 -10.07 -14.44
C ARG A 156 16.20 -11.15 -14.49
N ARG A 157 14.97 -10.77 -14.84
CA ARG A 157 13.80 -11.64 -14.94
C ARG A 157 12.97 -11.29 -16.16
N ASP A 158 12.26 -12.29 -16.66
CA ASP A 158 11.35 -12.16 -17.79
C ASP A 158 9.99 -11.61 -17.35
N VAL A 159 9.23 -11.11 -18.33
CA VAL A 159 7.95 -10.42 -18.12
C VAL A 159 6.89 -11.36 -17.53
N GLU A 160 6.99 -12.66 -17.80
CA GLU A 160 6.06 -13.69 -17.37
C GLU A 160 6.30 -14.14 -15.92
N TRP A 161 7.50 -13.88 -15.39
CA TRP A 161 7.94 -14.38 -14.09
C TRP A 161 7.04 -13.96 -12.91
N PRO A 162 6.54 -12.71 -12.81
CA PRO A 162 5.64 -12.33 -11.72
C PRO A 162 4.34 -13.12 -11.73
N ALA A 163 3.79 -13.42 -12.91
CA ALA A 163 2.59 -14.23 -13.04
C ALA A 163 2.84 -15.69 -12.65
N GLU A 164 4.04 -16.23 -12.94
CA GLU A 164 4.45 -17.55 -12.46
C GLU A 164 4.55 -17.61 -10.93
N LEU A 165 5.14 -16.60 -10.30
CA LEU A 165 5.22 -16.49 -8.84
C LEU A 165 3.82 -16.51 -8.21
N LEU A 166 2.90 -15.72 -8.78
CA LEU A 166 1.51 -15.67 -8.34
C LEU A 166 0.85 -17.05 -8.38
N ARG A 167 1.03 -17.80 -9.48
CA ARG A 167 0.48 -19.15 -9.64
C ARG A 167 1.09 -20.18 -8.69
N ARG A 168 2.41 -20.14 -8.51
CA ARG A 168 3.14 -21.15 -7.71
C ARG A 168 2.97 -20.95 -6.20
N LYS A 169 2.47 -19.79 -5.76
CA LYS A 169 2.34 -19.40 -4.34
C LYS A 169 3.64 -19.52 -3.53
N GLN A 170 4.78 -19.57 -4.21
CA GLN A 170 6.10 -19.68 -3.62
C GLN A 170 6.70 -18.28 -3.50
N ARG A 171 7.11 -17.91 -2.28
CA ARG A 171 7.67 -16.59 -2.03
C ARG A 171 9.05 -16.46 -2.66
N ASP A 172 9.29 -15.31 -3.27
CA ASP A 172 10.62 -14.85 -3.64
C ASP A 172 11.20 -13.92 -2.54
N SER A 173 12.52 -13.74 -2.53
CA SER A 173 13.21 -12.86 -1.58
C SER A 173 13.20 -11.39 -2.02
N ALA A 174 12.74 -11.09 -3.23
CA ALA A 174 12.64 -9.74 -3.77
C ALA A 174 11.58 -8.89 -3.03
N VAL A 175 11.98 -8.25 -1.93
CA VAL A 175 11.19 -7.28 -1.18
C VAL A 175 11.89 -5.93 -1.23
N ALA A 176 11.27 -4.95 -1.88
CA ALA A 176 11.83 -3.60 -1.98
C ALA A 176 12.00 -2.94 -0.60
N PRO A 177 12.99 -2.07 -0.39
CA PRO A 177 13.14 -1.31 0.85
C PRO A 177 11.90 -0.48 1.22
N PRO A 178 11.69 -0.14 2.51
CA PRO A 178 10.45 0.52 2.93
C PRO A 178 10.43 2.04 2.69
N HIS A 179 11.59 2.68 2.46
CA HIS A 179 11.69 4.15 2.44
C HIS A 179 11.14 4.76 1.15
N GLY A 180 11.11 4.02 0.03
CA GLY A 180 10.51 4.50 -1.22
C GLY A 180 8.96 4.48 -1.22
N LEU A 181 8.33 3.84 -0.23
CA LEU A 181 6.88 3.61 -0.20
C LEU A 181 6.14 4.66 0.63
N THR A 182 5.11 5.26 0.03
CA THR A 182 4.23 6.25 0.66
C THR A 182 2.77 5.87 0.47
N LEU A 183 1.98 5.82 1.56
CA LEU A 183 0.51 5.78 1.47
C LEU A 183 -0.01 7.17 1.06
N VAL A 184 -0.59 7.30 -0.11
CA VAL A 184 -1.01 8.59 -0.67
C VAL A 184 -2.51 8.85 -0.55
N GLY A 185 -3.31 7.83 -0.25
CA GLY A 185 -4.74 8.02 -0.02
C GLY A 185 -5.48 6.77 0.41
N VAL A 186 -6.63 6.99 1.04
CA VAL A 186 -7.61 5.98 1.40
C VAL A 186 -8.97 6.45 0.91
N ASP A 187 -9.66 5.62 0.16
CA ASP A 187 -11.03 5.91 -0.29
C ASP A 187 -12.04 5.19 0.59
N TYR A 188 -13.15 5.89 0.83
CA TYR A 188 -14.29 5.43 1.59
C TYR A 188 -15.55 5.54 0.71
N PRO A 189 -16.56 4.68 0.93
CA PRO A 189 -17.86 4.82 0.28
C PRO A 189 -18.61 6.05 0.82
N PRO A 190 -19.78 6.40 0.26
CA PRO A 190 -20.67 7.41 0.82
C PRO A 190 -20.99 7.19 2.30
N ASP A 191 -21.32 8.26 3.02
CA ASP A 191 -21.44 8.26 4.47
C ASP A 191 -22.49 7.24 4.97
N GLU A 192 -23.59 7.09 4.23
CA GLU A 192 -24.67 6.14 4.49
C GLU A 192 -24.26 4.66 4.39
N GLU A 193 -23.15 4.35 3.71
CA GLU A 193 -22.65 2.99 3.51
C GLU A 193 -21.52 2.60 4.48
N LEU A 194 -20.95 3.57 5.21
CA LEU A 194 -19.73 3.37 6.01
C LEU A 194 -19.88 2.28 7.08
N ALA A 195 -21.00 2.28 7.79
CA ALA A 195 -21.28 1.34 8.88
C ALA A 195 -21.44 -0.09 8.35
N ALA A 196 -22.30 -0.27 7.34
CA ALA A 196 -22.53 -1.55 6.70
C ALA A 196 -21.23 -2.13 6.10
N ARG A 197 -20.41 -1.28 5.47
CA ARG A 197 -19.11 -1.68 4.93
C ARG A 197 -18.15 -2.15 6.03
N ALA A 198 -18.12 -1.46 7.18
CA ALA A 198 -17.28 -1.84 8.30
C ALA A 198 -17.67 -3.23 8.85
N GLU A 199 -18.95 -3.48 9.04
CA GLU A 199 -19.47 -4.78 9.50
C GLU A 199 -19.16 -5.90 8.51
N GLN A 200 -19.44 -5.70 7.22
CA GLN A 200 -19.14 -6.69 6.17
C GLN A 200 -17.66 -7.08 6.19
N THR A 201 -16.77 -6.09 6.27
CA THR A 201 -15.31 -6.31 6.26
C THR A 201 -14.84 -7.05 7.52
N ARG A 202 -15.45 -6.79 8.69
CA ARG A 202 -15.16 -7.53 9.93
C ARG A 202 -15.65 -8.99 9.83
N ASN A 203 -16.87 -9.21 9.35
CA ASN A 203 -17.46 -10.55 9.23
C ASN A 203 -16.65 -11.46 8.30
N VAL A 204 -16.20 -10.94 7.15
CA VAL A 204 -15.33 -11.68 6.23
C VAL A 204 -14.03 -12.11 6.92
N ARG A 205 -13.49 -11.29 7.84
CA ARG A 205 -12.27 -11.66 8.58
C ARG A 205 -12.54 -12.69 9.67
N ALA A 206 -13.60 -12.52 10.45
CA ALA A 206 -13.98 -13.47 11.48
C ALA A 206 -14.30 -14.87 10.90
N ALA A 207 -14.79 -14.95 9.66
CA ALA A 207 -15.00 -16.21 8.96
C ALA A 207 -13.70 -16.90 8.48
N VAL A 208 -12.61 -16.15 8.34
CA VAL A 208 -11.31 -16.63 7.84
C VAL A 208 -10.33 -16.97 8.99
N GLU A 209 -10.53 -16.39 10.18
CA GLU A 209 -9.82 -16.80 11.40
C GLU A 209 -10.40 -18.13 11.91
N PRO A 210 -9.58 -19.19 12.12
CA PRO A 210 -10.09 -20.41 12.73
C PRO A 210 -10.58 -20.06 14.14
N ARG A 211 -11.84 -20.39 14.45
CA ARG A 211 -12.34 -20.36 15.83
C ARG A 211 -11.40 -21.23 16.65
N GLU A 212 -10.63 -20.64 17.55
CA GLU A 212 -9.91 -21.41 18.57
C GLU A 212 -10.97 -22.19 19.36
N GLN A 213 -11.08 -23.49 19.05
CA GLN A 213 -11.81 -24.43 19.88
C GLN A 213 -10.97 -24.62 21.14
N HIS A 214 -11.17 -23.73 22.12
CA HIS A 214 -10.83 -24.06 23.49
C HIS A 214 -11.81 -25.14 23.96
N SER A 215 -11.32 -26.37 24.00
CA SER A 215 -11.88 -27.44 24.83
C SER A 215 -10.76 -28.22 25.48
#